data_AF-A0A816GXB9-F1
#
_entry.id   AF-A0A816GXB9-F1
#
_cell.length_a   1.000
_cell.length_b   1.000
_cell.length_c   1.000
_cell.angle_alpha   90.00
_cell.angle_beta   90.00
_cell.angle_gamma   90.00
#
_symmetry.space_group_name_H-M   'P 1'
#
loop_
_entity.id
_entity.type
_entity.pdbx_description
1 polymer ?
#
loop_
_entity_poly.entity_id
_entity_poly.type
_entity_poly.pdbx_seq_one_letter_code
_entity_poly.pdbx_strand_id
1 'polypeptide(L)'
;MFLQSSRLITMSNDLTRINFTDLHEQINWLIECDLNLFNKIEQCFKNLFHCQTMLTIHNWTTFIDTLLDDYLILYNNTKEYIYNARQFLLKTNFYCSLILRELTLYYGTSLGSFHLLQLFIEEYLYYRIEEKISFYLNQSRINLVLDNFNNKQEKNFINKTYQDLFN
;
A
#
# COMPACT_ATOMS: atom_id res chain seq x y z
N MET A 1 3.35 6.85 23.25
CA MET A 1 4.69 7.23 22.73
C MET A 1 4.75 7.33 21.20
N PHE A 2 3.67 6.98 20.47
CA PHE A 2 3.52 7.33 19.07
C PHE A 2 2.75 8.65 19.01
N LEU A 3 3.32 9.67 18.35
CA LEU A 3 2.69 10.96 18.04
C LEU A 3 2.53 11.93 19.22
N GLN A 4 3.63 12.55 19.66
CA GLN A 4 3.52 13.86 20.33
C GLN A 4 2.87 14.84 19.34
N SER A 5 1.93 15.67 19.81
CA SER A 5 1.22 16.66 18.99
C SER A 5 2.16 17.57 18.19
N SER A 6 3.33 17.90 18.73
CA SER A 6 4.38 18.63 18.02
C SER A 6 4.91 17.92 16.78
N ARG A 7 5.08 16.58 16.81
CA ARG A 7 5.55 15.80 15.65
C ARG A 7 4.49 15.71 14.55
N LEU A 8 3.22 15.66 14.92
CA LEU A 8 2.11 15.66 13.97
C LEU A 8 2.03 16.96 13.19
N ILE A 9 2.24 18.08 13.86
CA ILE A 9 2.30 19.40 13.24
C ILE A 9 3.46 19.45 12.23
N THR A 10 4.64 18.94 12.60
CA THR A 10 5.78 18.87 11.68
C THR A 10 5.47 18.01 10.45
N MET A 11 4.92 16.80 10.64
CA MET A 11 4.52 15.93 9.52
C MET A 11 3.48 16.58 8.62
N SER A 12 2.47 17.25 9.19
CA SER A 12 1.44 17.98 8.45
C SER A 12 2.04 19.07 7.58
N ASN A 13 2.91 19.90 8.17
CA ASN A 13 3.61 20.96 7.45
C ASN A 13 4.51 20.42 6.34
N ASP A 14 5.19 19.30 6.56
CA ASP A 14 6.07 18.69 5.55
C ASP A 14 5.24 18.12 4.37
N LEU A 15 4.08 17.50 4.64
CA LEU A 15 3.17 17.01 3.60
C LEU A 15 2.60 18.12 2.72
N THR A 16 2.23 19.27 3.30
CA THR A 16 1.68 20.40 2.53
C THR A 16 2.65 20.98 1.50
N ARG A 17 3.93 20.67 1.62
CA ARG A 17 4.98 21.18 0.73
C ARG A 17 5.31 20.21 -0.41
N ILE A 18 4.77 19.00 -0.38
CA ILE A 18 4.90 18.04 -1.48
C ILE A 18 4.07 18.53 -2.67
N ASN A 19 4.68 18.57 -3.86
CA ASN A 19 3.94 18.83 -5.09
C ASN A 19 3.25 17.54 -5.57
N PHE A 20 2.01 17.33 -5.15
CA PHE A 20 1.20 16.18 -5.57
C PHE A 20 0.93 16.16 -7.09
N THR A 21 0.97 17.31 -7.76
CA THR A 21 0.80 17.38 -9.22
C THR A 21 1.93 16.65 -9.94
N ASP A 22 3.19 16.98 -9.60
CA ASP A 22 4.37 16.35 -10.21
C ASP A 22 4.44 14.85 -9.86
N LEU A 23 4.05 14.49 -8.63
CA LEU A 23 3.95 13.09 -8.24
C LEU A 23 2.91 12.36 -9.09
N HIS A 24 1.72 12.90 -9.24
CA HIS A 24 0.66 12.30 -10.06
C HIS A 24 1.10 12.14 -11.52
N GLU A 25 1.80 13.11 -12.09
CA GLU A 25 2.35 13.00 -13.44
C GLU A 25 3.39 11.86 -13.56
N GLN A 26 4.33 11.76 -12.62
CA GLN A 26 5.31 10.68 -12.58
C GLN A 26 4.64 9.30 -12.45
N ILE A 27 3.61 9.21 -11.61
CA ILE A 27 2.89 7.96 -11.37
C ILE A 27 2.07 7.56 -12.58
N ASN A 28 1.33 8.51 -13.18
CA ASN A 28 0.51 8.26 -14.36
C ASN A 28 1.36 7.83 -15.56
N TRP A 29 2.61 8.31 -15.63
CA TRP A 29 3.57 7.83 -16.63
C TRP A 29 4.04 6.38 -16.38
N LEU A 30 4.19 5.97 -15.12
CA LEU A 30 4.75 4.66 -14.75
C LEU A 30 3.72 3.54 -14.63
N ILE A 31 2.52 3.86 -14.15
CA ILE A 31 1.50 2.88 -13.76
C ILE A 31 0.15 3.33 -14.30
N GLU A 32 -0.50 2.44 -15.04
CA GLU A 32 -1.94 2.57 -15.34
C GLU A 32 -2.73 2.45 -14.05
N CYS A 33 -3.15 3.59 -13.50
CA CYS A 33 -3.88 3.68 -12.26
C CYS A 33 -5.11 4.56 -12.43
N ASP A 34 -6.18 4.21 -11.71
CA ASP A 34 -7.34 5.09 -11.60
C ASP A 34 -6.94 6.33 -10.79
N LEU A 35 -6.94 7.50 -11.43
CA LEU A 35 -6.66 8.79 -10.79
C LEU A 35 -7.56 9.04 -9.58
N ASN A 36 -8.75 8.44 -9.54
CA ASN A 36 -9.66 8.54 -8.40
C ASN A 36 -9.08 7.91 -7.12
N LEU A 37 -8.29 6.84 -7.25
CA LEU A 37 -7.64 6.20 -6.10
C LEU A 37 -6.61 7.14 -5.47
N PHE A 38 -5.78 7.79 -6.29
CA PHE A 38 -4.76 8.71 -5.80
C PHE A 38 -5.35 9.97 -5.21
N ASN A 39 -6.39 10.53 -5.83
CA ASN A 39 -7.10 11.67 -5.27
C ASN A 39 -7.70 11.34 -3.89
N LYS A 40 -8.27 10.14 -3.71
CA LYS A 40 -8.77 9.71 -2.39
C LYS A 40 -7.64 9.57 -1.36
N ILE A 41 -6.49 9.01 -1.76
CA ILE A 41 -5.30 8.90 -0.91
C ILE A 41 -4.79 10.28 -0.51
N GLU A 42 -4.61 11.19 -1.46
CA GLU A 42 -4.15 12.56 -1.22
C GLU A 42 -5.11 13.32 -0.29
N GLN A 43 -6.41 13.29 -0.57
CA GLN A 43 -7.42 13.93 0.27
C GLN A 43 -7.42 13.39 1.69
N CYS A 44 -7.19 12.09 1.84
CA CYS A 44 -7.09 11.48 3.16
C CYS A 44 -5.85 11.94 3.92
N PHE A 45 -4.67 11.95 3.28
CA PHE A 45 -3.48 12.54 3.88
C PHE A 45 -3.76 13.98 4.31
N LYS A 46 -4.34 14.82 3.44
CA LYS A 46 -4.70 16.19 3.81
C LYS A 46 -5.67 16.26 5.00
N ASN A 47 -6.72 15.45 5.01
CA ASN A 47 -7.74 15.46 6.07
C ASN A 47 -7.21 14.94 7.42
N LEU A 48 -6.43 13.84 7.40
CA LEU A 48 -5.84 13.24 8.59
C LEU A 48 -4.83 14.17 9.27
N PHE A 49 -4.05 14.91 8.48
CA PHE A 49 -3.05 15.84 9.00
C PHE A 49 -3.61 17.24 9.33
N HIS A 50 -4.74 17.63 8.74
CA HIS A 50 -5.46 18.86 9.10
C HIS A 50 -6.25 18.69 10.40
N CYS A 51 -6.93 17.55 10.58
CA CYS A 51 -7.68 17.23 11.79
C CYS A 51 -6.83 16.34 12.71
N GLN A 52 -5.88 16.93 13.43
CA GLN A 52 -4.92 16.25 14.33
C GLN A 52 -5.57 15.29 15.35
N THR A 53 -6.86 15.48 15.65
CA THR A 53 -7.68 14.63 16.52
C THR A 53 -8.07 13.28 15.89
N MET A 54 -7.90 13.12 14.57
CA MET A 54 -8.23 11.90 13.83
C MET A 54 -7.05 10.95 13.59
N LEU A 55 -5.86 11.24 14.13
CA LEU A 55 -4.68 10.38 13.93
C LEU A 55 -4.64 9.18 14.89
N THR A 56 -5.71 8.40 14.90
CA THR A 56 -5.77 7.11 15.59
C THR A 56 -5.47 5.98 14.62
N ILE A 57 -4.90 4.89 15.13
CA ILE A 57 -4.68 3.66 14.34
C ILE A 57 -6.00 3.19 13.72
N HIS A 58 -7.10 3.28 14.48
CA HIS A 58 -8.44 2.93 14.01
C HIS A 58 -8.82 3.68 12.74
N ASN A 59 -8.67 5.01 12.71
CA ASN A 59 -9.02 5.81 11.55
C ASN A 59 -8.16 5.48 10.33
N TRP A 60 -6.86 5.21 10.52
CA TRP A 60 -5.99 4.73 9.45
C TRP A 60 -6.45 3.38 8.91
N THR A 61 -6.75 2.41 9.78
CA THR A 61 -7.22 1.09 9.37
C THR A 61 -8.55 1.15 8.61
N THR A 62 -9.52 1.92 9.11
CA THR A 62 -10.82 2.10 8.46
C THR A 62 -10.67 2.75 7.09
N PHE A 63 -9.78 3.74 6.95
CA PHE A 63 -9.52 4.35 5.66
C PHE A 63 -8.93 3.34 4.65
N ILE A 64 -7.90 2.61 5.05
CA ILE A 64 -7.27 1.61 4.19
C ILE A 64 -8.29 0.55 3.77
N ASP A 65 -9.14 0.10 4.71
CA ASP A 65 -10.26 -0.81 4.43
C ASP A 65 -11.21 -0.24 3.37
N THR A 66 -11.65 1.01 3.53
CA THR A 66 -12.56 1.64 2.56
C THR A 66 -11.95 1.77 1.17
N LEU A 67 -10.66 2.14 1.07
CA LEU A 67 -9.98 2.21 -0.22
C LEU A 67 -9.86 0.86 -0.90
N LEU A 68 -9.47 -0.16 -0.14
CA LEU A 68 -9.31 -1.51 -0.65
C LEU A 68 -10.65 -2.08 -1.12
N ASP A 69 -11.71 -1.87 -0.34
CA ASP A 69 -13.05 -2.36 -0.65
C ASP A 69 -13.64 -1.66 -1.87
N ASP A 70 -13.51 -0.33 -1.95
CA ASP A 70 -13.92 0.45 -3.13
C ASP A 70 -13.18 0.02 -4.40
N TYR A 71 -11.91 -0.37 -4.29
CA TYR A 71 -11.14 -0.84 -5.43
C TYR A 71 -11.53 -2.27 -5.85
N LEU A 72 -11.67 -3.18 -4.87
CA LEU A 72 -11.92 -4.60 -5.13
C LEU A 72 -13.37 -4.92 -5.49
N ILE A 73 -14.33 -4.06 -5.16
CA ILE A 73 -15.74 -4.27 -5.52
C ILE A 73 -15.93 -4.40 -7.04
N LEU A 74 -15.11 -3.70 -7.83
CA LEU A 74 -15.14 -3.73 -9.31
C LEU A 74 -14.77 -5.10 -9.89
N TYR A 75 -14.00 -5.89 -9.13
CA TYR A 75 -13.50 -7.20 -9.55
C TYR A 75 -14.19 -8.34 -8.81
N ASN A 76 -15.24 -8.05 -8.04
CA ASN A 76 -15.92 -9.05 -7.24
C ASN A 76 -16.48 -10.17 -8.14
N ASN A 77 -16.32 -11.43 -7.71
CA ASN A 77 -16.69 -12.62 -8.50
C ASN A 77 -15.97 -12.79 -9.86
N THR A 78 -14.96 -11.99 -10.18
CA THR A 78 -14.15 -12.17 -11.39
C THR A 78 -12.91 -13.00 -11.09
N LYS A 79 -12.38 -13.72 -12.09
CA LYS A 79 -11.11 -14.47 -11.94
C LYS A 79 -9.90 -13.57 -11.69
N GLU A 80 -10.04 -12.27 -11.96
CA GLU A 80 -8.99 -11.27 -11.83
C GLU A 80 -8.90 -10.68 -10.42
N TYR A 81 -9.79 -11.06 -9.49
CA TYR A 81 -9.85 -10.53 -8.13
C TYR A 81 -8.48 -10.60 -7.41
N ILE A 82 -7.86 -11.78 -7.43
CA ILE A 82 -6.58 -12.02 -6.74
C ILE A 82 -5.44 -11.20 -7.38
N TYR A 83 -5.45 -11.12 -8.72
CA TYR A 83 -4.49 -10.30 -9.45
C TYR A 83 -4.64 -8.84 -9.06
N ASN A 84 -5.86 -8.29 -9.11
CA ASN A 84 -6.13 -6.90 -8.79
C ASN A 84 -5.86 -6.56 -7.32
N ALA A 85 -6.13 -7.47 -6.38
CA ALA A 85 -5.74 -7.29 -4.97
C ALA A 85 -4.22 -7.16 -4.80
N ARG A 86 -3.44 -8.02 -5.47
CA ARG A 86 -1.97 -7.91 -5.46
C ARG A 86 -1.48 -6.64 -6.16
N GLN A 87 -2.11 -6.25 -7.27
CA GLN A 87 -1.79 -4.99 -7.95
C GLN A 87 -2.08 -3.78 -7.06
N PHE A 88 -3.18 -3.79 -6.29
CA PHE A 88 -3.49 -2.72 -5.35
C PHE A 88 -2.38 -2.54 -4.31
N LEU A 89 -1.88 -3.64 -3.73
CA LEU A 89 -0.75 -3.60 -2.80
C LEU A 89 0.49 -2.97 -3.44
N LEU A 90 0.87 -3.45 -4.63
CA LEU A 90 2.06 -2.98 -5.34
C LEU A 90 1.97 -1.49 -5.68
N LYS A 91 0.82 -1.07 -6.21
CA LYS A 91 0.55 0.33 -6.60
C LYS A 91 0.55 1.25 -5.39
N THR A 92 -0.05 0.82 -4.27
CA THR A 92 -0.07 1.58 -3.02
C THR A 92 1.34 1.71 -2.42
N ASN A 93 2.11 0.62 -2.36
CA ASN A 93 3.47 0.64 -1.83
C ASN A 93 4.40 1.49 -2.70
N PHE A 94 4.22 1.44 -4.02
CA PHE A 94 4.95 2.30 -4.95
C PHE A 94 4.62 3.78 -4.71
N TYR A 95 3.34 4.12 -4.55
CA TYR A 95 2.89 5.47 -4.23
C TYR A 95 3.49 5.99 -2.91
N CYS A 96 3.41 5.18 -1.85
CA CYS A 96 4.01 5.51 -0.56
C CYS A 96 5.53 5.72 -0.65
N SER A 97 6.22 4.91 -1.45
CA SER A 97 7.67 5.05 -1.67
C SER A 97 8.04 6.35 -2.39
N LEU A 98 7.24 6.79 -3.36
CA LEU A 98 7.45 8.08 -4.03
C LEU A 98 7.24 9.26 -3.08
N ILE A 99 6.18 9.22 -2.27
CA ILE A 99 5.96 10.22 -1.22
C ILE A 99 7.13 10.25 -0.24
N LEU A 100 7.59 9.09 0.23
CA LEU A 100 8.72 9.03 1.17
C LEU A 100 10.00 9.57 0.52
N ARG A 101 10.23 9.33 -0.77
CA ARG A 101 11.38 9.87 -1.50
C ARG A 101 11.37 11.40 -1.52
N GLU A 102 10.23 12.02 -1.85
CA GLU A 102 10.08 13.49 -1.79
C GLU A 102 10.31 14.02 -0.37
N LEU A 103 9.77 13.33 0.65
CA LEU A 103 9.98 13.67 2.06
C LEU A 103 11.45 13.54 2.50
N THR A 104 12.18 12.56 1.95
CA THR A 104 13.59 12.33 2.29
C THR A 104 14.48 13.44 1.71
N LEU A 105 14.20 13.91 0.50
CA LEU A 105 15.00 14.93 -0.18
C LEU A 105 14.85 16.31 0.43
N TYR A 106 13.69 16.63 1.03
CA TYR A 106 13.36 17.98 1.44
C TYR A 106 12.96 18.14 2.93
N TYR A 107 12.58 17.08 3.63
CA TYR A 107 11.86 17.16 4.92
C TYR A 107 12.35 16.13 5.97
N GLY A 108 13.66 16.19 6.30
CA GLY A 108 14.32 15.21 7.18
C GLY A 108 13.84 15.16 8.64
N THR A 109 13.17 16.21 9.15
CA THR A 109 12.76 16.28 10.57
C THR A 109 11.60 15.35 10.94
N SER A 110 10.74 15.01 9.98
CA SER A 110 9.58 14.13 10.17
C SER A 110 9.77 12.75 9.54
N LEU A 111 10.89 12.53 8.83
CA LEU A 111 11.17 11.33 8.04
C LEU A 111 10.99 10.03 8.84
N GLY A 112 11.51 9.98 10.07
CA GLY A 112 11.37 8.79 10.92
C GLY A 112 9.92 8.45 11.24
N SER A 113 9.04 9.45 11.41
CA SER A 113 7.61 9.22 11.66
C SER A 113 6.86 8.82 10.40
N PHE A 114 7.23 9.35 9.23
CA PHE A 114 6.69 8.89 7.96
C PHE A 114 7.11 7.46 7.63
N HIS A 115 8.35 7.08 7.94
CA HIS A 115 8.81 5.71 7.74
C HIS A 115 8.03 4.70 8.60
N LEU A 116 7.77 5.04 9.87
CA LEU A 116 6.92 4.20 10.73
C LEU A 116 5.48 4.07 10.20
N LEU A 117 4.93 5.17 9.68
CA LEU A 117 3.60 5.15 9.06
C LEU A 117 3.59 4.28 7.80
N GLN A 118 4.62 4.36 6.97
CA GLN A 118 4.76 3.50 5.78
C GLN A 118 4.81 2.03 6.17
N LEU A 119 5.67 1.64 7.13
CA LEU A 119 5.76 0.25 7.59
C LEU A 119 4.41 -0.26 8.12
N PHE A 120 3.67 0.59 8.85
CA PHE A 120 2.35 0.24 9.33
C PHE A 120 1.35 0.03 8.18
N ILE A 121 1.30 0.94 7.20
CA ILE A 121 0.39 0.85 6.05
C ILE A 121 0.71 -0.42 5.25
N GLU A 122 1.99 -0.68 4.99
CA GLU A 122 2.45 -1.85 4.21
C GLU A 122 2.04 -3.16 4.90
N GLU A 123 2.33 -3.31 6.19
CA GLU A 123 2.02 -4.52 6.96
C GLU A 123 0.50 -4.73 7.08
N TYR A 124 -0.23 -3.66 7.40
CA TYR A 124 -1.68 -3.74 7.56
C TYR A 124 -2.38 -4.04 6.23
N LEU A 125 -1.97 -3.39 5.14
CA LEU A 125 -2.55 -3.62 3.82
C LEU A 125 -2.26 -5.04 3.32
N TYR A 126 -1.04 -5.54 3.56
CA TYR A 126 -0.69 -6.92 3.28
C TYR A 126 -1.62 -7.90 4.01
N TYR A 127 -1.78 -7.73 5.33
CA TYR A 127 -2.69 -8.53 6.16
C TYR A 127 -4.12 -8.53 5.62
N ARG A 128 -4.65 -7.36 5.26
CA ARG A 128 -6.02 -7.23 4.75
C ARG A 128 -6.23 -7.86 3.39
N ILE A 129 -5.25 -7.74 2.51
CA ILE A 129 -5.31 -8.39 1.19
C ILE A 129 -5.28 -9.91 1.31
N GLU A 130 -4.43 -10.47 2.17
CA GLU A 130 -4.43 -11.91 2.44
C GLU A 130 -5.79 -12.39 2.95
N GLU A 131 -6.38 -11.65 3.88
CA GLU A 131 -7.70 -11.94 4.42
C GLU A 131 -8.76 -11.93 3.32
N LYS A 132 -8.82 -10.88 2.48
CA LYS A 132 -9.76 -10.77 1.36
C LYS A 132 -9.62 -11.92 0.35
N ILE A 133 -8.39 -12.29 -0.02
CA ILE A 133 -8.15 -13.41 -0.95
C ILE A 133 -8.54 -14.74 -0.30
N SER A 134 -8.26 -14.94 1.00
CA SER A 134 -8.64 -16.17 1.70
C SER A 134 -10.16 -16.38 1.72
N PHE A 135 -10.92 -15.29 1.95
CA PHE A 135 -12.38 -15.30 1.84
C PHE A 135 -12.85 -15.59 0.42
N TYR A 136 -12.26 -14.93 -0.59
CA TYR A 136 -12.61 -15.17 -1.99
C TYR A 136 -12.39 -16.63 -2.44
N LEU A 137 -11.33 -17.26 -1.94
CA LEU A 137 -10.99 -18.66 -2.25
C LEU A 137 -11.68 -19.69 -1.34
N ASN A 138 -12.48 -19.25 -0.36
CA ASN A 138 -13.08 -20.12 0.67
C ASN A 138 -12.06 -21.02 1.37
N GLN A 139 -10.87 -20.49 1.66
CA GLN A 139 -9.81 -21.23 2.34
C GLN A 139 -9.24 -20.47 3.53
N SER A 140 -8.58 -21.19 4.45
CA SER A 140 -7.88 -20.55 5.55
C SER A 140 -6.69 -19.73 5.04
N ARG A 141 -6.34 -18.65 5.75
CA ARG A 141 -5.12 -17.86 5.43
C ARG A 141 -3.85 -18.71 5.47
N ILE A 142 -3.79 -19.67 6.40
CA ILE A 142 -2.65 -20.60 6.50
C ILE A 142 -2.52 -21.41 5.21
N ASN A 143 -3.61 -21.95 4.68
CA ASN A 143 -3.58 -22.73 3.44
C ASN A 143 -3.16 -21.85 2.25
N LEU A 144 -3.69 -20.63 2.16
CA LEU A 144 -3.31 -19.67 1.13
C LEU A 144 -1.80 -19.37 1.14
N VAL A 145 -1.22 -19.19 2.34
CA VAL A 145 0.20 -18.93 2.51
C VAL A 145 1.03 -20.16 2.12
N LEU A 146 0.62 -21.35 2.57
CA LEU A 146 1.27 -22.62 2.20
C LEU A 146 1.23 -22.87 0.69
N ASP A 147 0.10 -22.63 0.03
CA ASP A 147 -0.03 -22.75 -1.42
C ASP A 147 0.91 -21.78 -2.15
N ASN A 148 1.03 -20.54 -1.68
CA ASN A 148 1.97 -19.58 -2.26
C ASN A 148 3.43 -20.01 -2.04
N PHE A 149 3.76 -20.60 -0.89
CA PHE A 149 5.10 -21.14 -0.62
C PHE A 149 5.42 -22.33 -1.52
N ASN A 150 4.50 -23.29 -1.65
CA ASN A 150 4.68 -24.47 -2.49
C ASN A 150 4.81 -24.08 -3.97
N ASN A 151 3.95 -23.19 -4.47
CA ASN A 151 4.04 -22.66 -5.83
C ASN A 151 5.39 -21.93 -6.11
N LYS A 152 5.95 -21.23 -5.12
CA LYS A 152 7.29 -20.62 -5.24
C LYS A 152 8.39 -21.69 -5.30
N GLN A 153 8.30 -22.74 -4.49
CA GLN A 153 9.28 -23.83 -4.53
C GLN A 153 9.22 -24.62 -5.84
N GLU A 154 8.03 -24.94 -6.35
CA GLU A 154 7.85 -25.62 -7.63
C GLU A 154 8.41 -24.80 -8.79
N LYS A 155 8.11 -23.49 -8.85
CA LYS A 155 8.68 -22.59 -9.87
C LYS A 155 10.21 -22.51 -9.79
N ASN A 156 10.76 -22.49 -8.57
CA ASN A 156 12.21 -22.49 -8.37
C ASN A 156 12.84 -23.82 -8.79
N PHE A 157 12.19 -24.95 -8.52
CA PHE A 157 12.64 -26.27 -8.96
C PHE A 157 12.65 -26.35 -10.49
N ILE A 158 11.55 -25.97 -11.13
CA ILE A 158 11.39 -25.96 -12.59
C ILE A 158 12.45 -25.08 -13.26
N ASN A 159 12.64 -23.84 -12.77
CA ASN A 159 13.66 -22.94 -13.33
C ASN A 159 15.08 -23.50 -13.19
N LYS A 160 15.37 -24.20 -12.09
CA LYS A 160 16.66 -24.86 -11.88
C LYS A 160 16.85 -26.03 -12.84
N THR A 161 15.82 -26.85 -13.05
CA THR A 161 15.87 -27.94 -14.03
C THR A 161 16.04 -27.42 -15.46
N TYR A 162 15.39 -26.31 -15.81
CA TYR A 162 15.59 -25.68 -17.11
C TYR A 162 17.02 -25.10 -17.26
N GLN A 163 17.58 -24.47 -16.22
CA GLN A 163 18.97 -24.01 -16.25
C GLN A 163 19.99 -25.15 -16.36
N ASP A 164 19.69 -26.31 -15.77
CA ASP A 164 20.55 -27.50 -15.83
C ASP A 164 20.42 -28.26 -17.18
N LEU A 165 19.33 -28.07 -17.94
CA LEU A 165 19.11 -28.68 -19.25
C LEU A 165 19.73 -27.88 -20.42
N PHE A 166 20.03 -26.60 -20.20
CA PHE A 166 20.54 -25.67 -21.23
C PHE A 166 21.96 -25.15 -20.92
N ASN A 167 22.65 -25.72 -19.94
CA ASN A 167 24.09 -25.57 -19.69
C ASN A 167 24.81 -26.91 -19.90
#